data_AF-A0A1D5RLR9-F1
#
_entry.id   AF-A0A1D5RLR9-F1
#
_cell.length_a   1.000
_cell.length_b   1.000
_cell.length_c   1.000
_cell.angle_alpha   90.00
_cell.angle_beta   90.00
_cell.angle_gamma   90.00
#
_symmetry.space_group_name_H-M   'P 1'
#
loop_
_entity.id
_entity.type
_entity.pdbx_description
1 polymer ?
#
loop_
_entity_poly.entity_id
_entity_poly.type
_entity_poly.pdbx_seq_one_letter_code
_entity_poly.pdbx_strand_id
1 'polypeptide(L)'
;KTLMTICPGTVLLVFSVSSWIVAAWTVRVCERYHDKQEVTSNFLGAMWLISITFLSIGYGDMVPHTYCGKGVCLLTGIMGAGCTALVVAVVARKLELTKAEKHVHNFMMDTQLTKRVKNAAANVLRETWLIYKHTRLVKKPDQGRVRKHQRLRSSEV
;
A
#
# COMPACT_ATOMS: atom_id res chain seq x y z
N LYS A 1 15.41 17.22 -22.40
CA LYS A 1 16.29 16.38 -21.54
C LYS A 1 16.20 16.76 -20.06
N THR A 2 16.11 18.05 -19.71
CA THR A 2 15.96 18.55 -18.32
C THR A 2 14.60 18.28 -17.68
N LEU A 3 13.54 18.03 -18.47
CA LEU A 3 12.19 17.78 -17.96
C LEU A 3 12.00 16.36 -17.37
N MET A 4 12.72 15.36 -17.90
CA MET A 4 12.58 13.94 -17.48
C MET A 4 13.16 13.66 -16.08
N THR A 5 14.03 14.53 -15.57
CA THR A 5 14.75 14.34 -14.32
C THR A 5 14.09 15.01 -13.11
N ILE A 6 13.27 16.04 -13.32
CA ILE A 6 12.69 16.83 -12.20
C ILE A 6 11.44 16.12 -11.62
N CYS A 7 10.57 15.60 -12.49
CA CYS A 7 9.41 14.81 -12.12
C CYS A 7 9.12 13.75 -13.20
N PRO A 8 9.83 12.60 -13.22
CA PRO A 8 9.60 11.56 -14.23
C PRO A 8 8.14 11.10 -14.27
N GLY A 9 7.44 11.13 -13.13
CA GLY A 9 6.01 10.82 -13.05
C GLY A 9 5.12 11.81 -13.81
N THR A 10 5.36 13.12 -13.69
CA THR A 10 4.53 14.14 -14.34
C THR A 10 4.64 14.08 -15.86
N VAL A 11 5.85 13.90 -16.39
CA VAL A 11 6.07 13.81 -17.84
C VAL A 11 5.37 12.57 -18.40
N LEU A 12 5.55 11.42 -17.76
CA LEU A 12 4.89 10.18 -18.18
C LEU A 12 3.36 10.28 -18.11
N LEU A 13 2.81 10.88 -17.05
CA LEU A 13 1.36 11.11 -16.93
C LEU A 13 0.83 11.99 -18.06
N VAL A 14 1.53 13.07 -18.42
CA VAL A 14 1.12 13.95 -19.53
C VAL A 14 1.11 13.19 -20.86
N PHE A 15 2.15 12.39 -21.14
CA PHE A 15 2.20 11.55 -22.33
C PHE A 15 1.08 10.50 -22.33
N SER A 16 0.83 9.84 -21.19
CA SER A 16 -0.24 8.86 -21.05
C SER A 16 -1.63 9.44 -21.30
N VAL A 17 -1.93 10.62 -20.73
CA VAL A 17 -3.21 11.31 -20.92
C VAL A 17 -3.37 11.76 -22.36
N SER A 18 -2.31 12.27 -23.00
CA SER A 18 -2.36 12.66 -24.41
C SER A 18 -2.64 11.47 -25.33
N SER A 19 -1.99 10.33 -25.09
CA SER A 19 -2.21 9.11 -25.87
C SER A 19 -3.59 8.50 -25.64
N TRP A 20 -4.16 8.68 -24.43
CA TRP A 20 -5.53 8.27 -24.12
C TRP A 20 -6.56 9.06 -24.93
N ILE A 21 -6.37 10.38 -25.05
CA ILE A 21 -7.22 11.24 -25.88
C ILE A 21 -7.11 10.82 -27.36
N VAL A 22 -5.89 10.55 -27.86
CA VAL A 22 -5.68 10.11 -29.24
C VAL A 22 -6.33 8.75 -29.51
N ALA A 23 -6.23 7.80 -28.57
CA ALA A 23 -6.93 6.51 -28.64
C ALA A 23 -8.45 6.69 -28.70
N ALA A 24 -9.00 7.62 -27.90
CA ALA A 24 -10.42 7.96 -27.92
C ALA A 24 -10.90 8.55 -29.23
N TRP A 25 -10.10 9.44 -29.81
CA TRP A 25 -10.38 9.98 -31.13
C TRP A 25 -10.29 8.91 -32.24
N THR A 26 -9.29 8.02 -32.18
CA THR A 26 -9.11 6.99 -33.21
C THR A 26 -10.18 5.91 -33.17
N VAL A 27 -10.60 5.43 -31.99
CA VAL A 27 -11.75 4.50 -31.88
C VAL A 27 -13.01 5.15 -32.43
N ARG A 28 -13.29 6.41 -32.04
CA ARG A 28 -14.44 7.15 -32.57
C ARG A 28 -14.42 7.22 -34.09
N VAL A 29 -13.28 7.55 -34.70
CA VAL A 29 -13.15 7.65 -36.16
C VAL A 29 -13.30 6.28 -36.83
N CYS A 30 -12.71 5.23 -36.25
CA CYS A 30 -12.75 3.88 -36.79
C CYS A 30 -14.14 3.22 -36.68
N GLU A 31 -14.88 3.48 -35.61
CA GLU A 31 -16.24 2.95 -35.45
C GLU A 31 -17.29 3.77 -36.20
N ARG A 32 -17.07 5.09 -36.37
CA ARG A 32 -17.93 5.95 -37.19
C ARG A 32 -17.95 5.55 -38.66
N TYR A 33 -16.89 4.90 -39.15
CA TYR A 33 -16.78 4.51 -40.57
C TYR A 33 -17.42 3.16 -40.88
N HIS A 34 -17.65 2.30 -39.87
CA HIS A 34 -17.98 0.90 -40.12
C HIS A 34 -19.35 0.43 -39.60
N ASP A 35 -20.02 1.08 -38.63
CA ASP A 35 -21.18 0.43 -37.99
C ASP A 35 -22.58 1.04 -38.15
N LYS A 36 -23.54 0.11 -38.30
CA LYS A 36 -25.01 0.20 -38.31
C LYS A 36 -25.61 0.11 -36.89
N GLN A 37 -24.77 -0.02 -35.86
CA GLN A 37 -25.16 -0.08 -34.46
C GLN A 37 -24.94 1.29 -33.79
N GLU A 38 -26.01 2.03 -33.54
CA GLU A 38 -25.96 3.42 -33.04
C GLU A 38 -25.29 3.56 -31.66
N VAL A 39 -25.20 2.46 -30.90
CA VAL A 39 -24.77 2.46 -29.50
C VAL A 39 -23.25 2.69 -29.34
N THR A 40 -22.41 2.05 -30.15
CA THR A 40 -20.94 2.24 -30.20
C THR A 40 -20.53 3.50 -30.95
N SER A 41 -21.37 3.95 -31.91
CA SER A 41 -21.15 5.18 -32.68
C SER A 41 -21.28 6.46 -31.84
N ASN A 42 -22.03 6.41 -30.74
CA ASN A 42 -22.21 7.53 -29.82
C ASN A 42 -20.91 7.87 -29.09
N PHE A 43 -20.59 9.17 -28.99
CA PHE A 43 -19.40 9.66 -28.29
C PHE A 43 -19.29 9.15 -26.83
N LEU A 44 -20.44 9.02 -26.17
CA LEU A 44 -20.55 8.49 -24.81
C LEU A 44 -20.18 7.00 -24.73
N GLY A 45 -20.56 6.20 -25.74
CA GLY A 45 -20.21 4.77 -25.81
C GLY A 45 -18.71 4.56 -26.03
N ALA A 46 -18.10 5.34 -26.94
CA ALA A 46 -16.65 5.30 -27.16
C ALA A 46 -15.85 5.74 -25.92
N MET A 47 -16.29 6.79 -25.22
CA MET A 47 -15.67 7.24 -23.96
C MET A 47 -15.79 6.18 -22.85
N TRP A 48 -16.95 5.52 -22.76
CA TRP A 48 -17.19 4.43 -21.81
C TRP A 48 -16.27 3.24 -22.08
N LEU A 49 -16.26 2.73 -23.32
CA LEU A 49 -15.43 1.61 -23.76
C LEU A 49 -13.94 1.84 -23.45
N ILE A 50 -13.47 3.06 -23.68
CA ILE A 50 -12.06 3.40 -23.47
C ILE A 50 -11.73 3.58 -21.99
N SER A 51 -12.67 4.07 -21.18
CA SER A 51 -12.50 4.16 -19.73
C SER A 51 -12.40 2.78 -19.09
N ILE A 52 -13.28 1.84 -19.45
CA ILE A 52 -13.26 0.47 -18.91
C ILE A 52 -12.03 -0.33 -19.39
N THR A 53 -11.55 -0.06 -20.61
CA THR A 53 -10.34 -0.68 -21.17
C THR A 53 -9.09 -0.14 -20.51
N PHE A 54 -9.01 1.17 -20.29
CA PHE A 54 -7.90 1.81 -19.61
C PHE A 54 -7.78 1.35 -18.15
N LEU A 55 -8.92 1.23 -17.45
CA LEU A 55 -8.97 0.71 -16.09
C LEU A 55 -8.79 -0.82 -16.04
N SER A 56 -8.69 -1.49 -17.20
CA SER A 56 -8.58 -2.94 -17.33
C SER A 56 -9.71 -3.72 -16.62
N ILE A 57 -10.94 -3.15 -16.60
CA ILE A 57 -12.14 -3.82 -16.07
C ILE A 57 -12.73 -4.77 -17.12
N GLY A 58 -13.01 -4.24 -18.32
CA GLY A 58 -13.52 -5.02 -19.46
C GLY A 58 -14.85 -5.73 -19.21
N TYR A 59 -15.94 -5.00 -18.94
CA TYR A 59 -17.28 -5.59 -18.72
C TYR A 59 -17.78 -6.43 -19.91
N GLY A 60 -17.38 -6.10 -21.14
CA GLY A 60 -17.77 -6.82 -22.35
C GLY A 60 -19.19 -6.50 -22.86
N ASP A 61 -19.83 -5.47 -22.29
CA ASP A 61 -21.12 -4.92 -22.70
C ASP A 61 -21.05 -4.20 -24.07
N MET A 62 -19.90 -3.62 -24.37
CA MET A 62 -19.58 -2.99 -25.66
C MET A 62 -18.21 -3.46 -26.13
N VAL A 63 -18.09 -3.84 -27.41
CA VAL A 63 -16.85 -4.38 -28.00
C VAL A 63 -16.66 -3.84 -29.42
N PRO A 64 -15.45 -3.39 -29.80
CA PRO A 64 -15.21 -2.97 -31.17
C PRO A 64 -15.28 -4.15 -32.14
N HIS A 65 -16.15 -4.04 -33.13
CA HIS A 65 -16.24 -5.04 -34.20
C HIS A 65 -15.21 -4.80 -35.31
N THR A 66 -14.69 -3.57 -35.42
CA THR A 66 -13.69 -3.19 -36.43
C THR A 66 -12.28 -3.66 -36.06
N TYR A 67 -11.48 -4.04 -37.05
CA TYR A 67 -10.07 -4.39 -36.85
C TYR A 67 -9.26 -3.22 -36.26
N CYS A 68 -9.56 -1.99 -36.69
CA CYS A 68 -8.93 -0.79 -36.12
C CYS A 68 -9.29 -0.62 -34.63
N GLY A 69 -10.57 -0.69 -34.26
CA GLY A 69 -11.00 -0.52 -32.88
C GLY A 69 -10.42 -1.58 -31.95
N LYS A 70 -10.33 -2.84 -32.40
CA LYS A 70 -9.66 -3.93 -31.68
C LYS A 70 -8.18 -3.62 -31.41
N GLY A 71 -7.47 -3.11 -32.42
CA GLY A 71 -6.08 -2.69 -32.28
C GLY A 71 -5.91 -1.56 -31.27
N VAL A 72 -6.78 -0.54 -31.31
CA VAL A 72 -6.72 0.58 -30.36
C VAL A 72 -7.06 0.13 -28.94
N CYS A 73 -8.04 -0.76 -28.73
CA CYS A 73 -8.33 -1.31 -27.40
C CYS A 73 -7.14 -2.06 -26.81
N LEU A 74 -6.44 -2.88 -27.60
CA LEU A 74 -5.23 -3.58 -27.16
C LEU A 74 -4.13 -2.61 -26.74
N LEU A 75 -3.85 -1.59 -27.56
CA LEU A 75 -2.85 -0.56 -27.25
C LEU A 75 -3.24 0.22 -25.99
N THR A 76 -4.51 0.59 -25.86
CA THR A 76 -5.04 1.31 -24.69
C THR A 76 -4.90 0.49 -23.42
N GLY A 77 -5.15 -0.82 -23.47
CA GLY A 77 -4.98 -1.72 -22.32
C GLY A 77 -3.52 -1.82 -21.86
N ILE A 78 -2.58 -2.00 -22.79
CA ILE A 78 -1.14 -2.04 -22.49
C ILE A 78 -0.68 -0.72 -21.84
N MET A 79 -1.14 0.40 -22.40
CA MET A 79 -0.83 1.72 -21.86
C MET A 79 -1.45 1.93 -20.48
N GLY A 80 -2.69 1.50 -20.25
CA GLY A 80 -3.38 1.57 -18.95
C GLY A 80 -2.64 0.80 -17.87
N ALA A 81 -2.23 -0.44 -18.16
CA ALA A 81 -1.38 -1.24 -17.27
C ALA A 81 -0.04 -0.54 -16.96
N GLY A 82 0.60 0.04 -17.98
CA GLY A 82 1.82 0.83 -17.80
C GLY A 82 1.61 2.05 -16.89
N CYS A 83 0.49 2.76 -17.03
CA CYS A 83 0.15 3.90 -16.17
C CYS A 83 -0.01 3.48 -14.71
N THR A 84 -0.77 2.41 -14.46
CA THR A 84 -1.00 1.88 -13.11
C THR A 84 0.31 1.44 -12.47
N ALA A 85 1.17 0.73 -13.21
CA ALA A 85 2.50 0.34 -12.74
C ALA A 85 3.37 1.55 -12.38
N LEU A 86 3.33 2.61 -13.20
CA LEU A 86 4.06 3.85 -12.93
C LEU A 86 3.52 4.59 -11.70
N VAL A 87 2.20 4.67 -11.52
CA VAL A 87 1.58 5.26 -10.32
C VAL A 87 2.03 4.49 -9.08
N VAL A 88 1.96 3.15 -9.11
CA VAL A 88 2.43 2.30 -8.01
C VAL A 88 3.92 2.55 -7.74
N ALA A 89 4.75 2.66 -8.78
CA ALA A 89 6.19 2.95 -8.61
C ALA A 89 6.47 4.36 -8.06
N VAL A 90 5.67 5.38 -8.42
CA VAL A 90 5.79 6.72 -7.84
C VAL A 90 5.32 6.74 -6.39
N VAL A 91 4.19 6.08 -6.10
CA VAL A 91 3.67 5.93 -4.74
C VAL A 91 4.69 5.17 -3.88
N ALA A 92 5.26 4.08 -4.38
CA ALA A 92 6.34 3.36 -3.70
C ALA A 92 7.55 4.26 -3.43
N ARG A 93 7.96 5.10 -4.39
CA ARG A 93 9.05 6.09 -4.19
C ARG A 93 8.70 7.22 -3.22
N LYS A 94 7.41 7.54 -3.04
CA LYS A 94 6.93 8.51 -2.05
C LYS A 94 6.73 7.88 -0.66
N LEU A 95 6.41 6.58 -0.60
CA LEU A 95 6.23 5.77 0.61
C LEU A 95 7.54 5.18 1.13
N GLU A 96 8.54 5.00 0.26
CA GLU A 96 9.93 4.85 0.65
C GLU A 96 10.36 6.16 1.30
N LEU A 97 10.10 6.25 2.62
CA LEU A 97 10.43 7.36 3.51
C LEU A 97 11.62 8.15 2.96
N THR A 98 11.36 9.42 2.65
CA THR A 98 12.40 10.41 2.37
C THR A 98 13.50 10.22 3.41
N LYS A 99 14.78 10.07 3.02
CA LYS A 99 15.89 9.65 3.92
C LYS A 99 15.90 10.34 5.30
N ALA A 100 15.40 11.57 5.39
CA ALA A 100 15.20 12.33 6.62
C ALA A 100 14.16 11.71 7.58
N GLU A 101 13.02 11.22 7.11
CA GLU A 101 11.99 10.55 7.93
C GLU A 101 12.53 9.24 8.52
N LYS A 102 13.32 8.50 7.75
CA LYS A 102 13.96 7.27 8.24
C LYS A 102 14.95 7.57 9.36
N HIS A 103 15.68 8.69 9.27
CA HIS A 103 16.59 9.13 10.33
C HIS A 103 15.85 9.53 11.62
N VAL A 104 14.77 10.31 11.49
CA VAL A 104 13.95 10.71 12.66
C VAL A 104 13.24 9.50 13.27
N HIS A 105 12.76 8.56 12.47
CA HIS A 105 12.15 7.33 12.98
C HIS A 105 13.16 6.44 13.71
N ASN A 106 14.38 6.29 13.16
CA ASN A 106 15.43 5.53 13.84
C ASN A 106 15.84 6.20 15.16
N PHE A 107 15.96 7.52 15.16
CA PHE A 107 16.22 8.30 16.38
C PHE A 107 15.11 8.14 17.42
N MET A 108 13.83 8.18 16.99
CA MET A 108 12.69 7.96 17.86
C MET A 108 12.67 6.53 18.43
N MET A 109 12.98 5.53 17.61
CA MET A 109 13.08 4.12 18.00
C MET A 109 14.21 3.87 19.00
N ASP A 110 15.40 4.45 18.78
CA ASP A 110 16.55 4.35 19.69
C ASP A 110 16.27 5.00 21.04
N THR A 111 15.59 6.15 21.04
CA THR A 111 15.20 6.84 22.27
C THR A 111 14.19 6.02 23.08
N GLN A 112 13.25 5.35 22.41
CA GLN A 112 12.27 4.45 23.03
C GLN A 112 12.92 3.18 23.58
N LEU A 113 13.81 2.54 22.81
CA LEU A 113 14.55 1.34 23.23
C LEU A 113 15.41 1.60 24.47
N THR A 114 16.14 2.72 24.48
CA THR A 114 16.98 3.10 25.62
C THR A 114 16.16 3.33 26.89
N LYS A 115 14.97 3.94 26.78
CA LYS A 115 14.04 4.12 27.90
C LYS A 115 13.52 2.77 28.43
N ARG A 116 13.16 1.84 27.54
CA ARG A 116 12.69 0.51 27.95
C ARG A 116 13.79 -0.30 28.65
N VAL A 117 15.03 -0.26 28.16
CA VAL A 117 16.16 -0.95 28.80
C VAL A 117 16.43 -0.40 30.20
N LYS A 118 16.42 0.92 30.37
CA LYS A 118 16.59 1.56 31.70
C LYS A 118 15.49 1.15 32.67
N ASN A 119 14.22 1.14 32.23
CA ASN A 119 13.09 0.70 33.06
C ASN A 119 13.17 -0.79 33.41
N ALA A 120 13.56 -1.65 32.46
CA ALA A 120 13.72 -3.07 32.70
C ALA A 120 14.85 -3.35 33.72
N ALA A 121 16.00 -2.69 33.57
CA ALA A 121 17.11 -2.81 34.52
C ALA A 121 16.72 -2.34 35.93
N ALA A 122 15.98 -1.22 36.03
CA ALA A 122 15.45 -0.73 37.30
C ALA A 122 14.49 -1.73 37.96
N ASN A 123 13.62 -2.39 37.17
CA ASN A 123 12.74 -3.43 37.68
C ASN A 123 13.51 -4.66 38.17
N VAL A 124 14.53 -5.13 37.43
CA VAL A 124 15.34 -6.28 37.86
C VAL A 124 16.08 -5.98 39.17
N LEU A 125 16.66 -4.79 39.32
CA LEU A 125 17.29 -4.36 40.56
C LEU A 125 16.29 -4.30 41.72
N ARG A 126 15.10 -3.76 41.46
CA ARG A 126 14.01 -3.68 42.46
C ARG A 126 13.55 -5.06 42.93
N GLU A 127 13.31 -5.98 42.00
CA GLU A 127 12.93 -7.36 42.31
C GLU A 127 14.05 -8.10 43.05
N THR A 128 15.30 -7.96 42.60
CA THR A 128 16.46 -8.58 43.26
C THR A 128 16.63 -8.05 44.69
N TRP A 129 16.45 -6.75 44.90
CA TRP A 129 16.49 -6.13 46.24
C TRP A 129 15.32 -6.58 47.12
N LEU A 130 14.10 -6.65 46.58
CA LEU A 130 12.92 -7.14 47.29
C LEU A 130 13.09 -8.61 47.72
N ILE A 131 13.61 -9.46 46.83
CA ILE A 131 13.93 -10.86 47.13
C ILE A 131 14.99 -10.93 48.22
N TYR A 132 16.10 -10.19 48.09
CA TYR A 132 17.14 -10.17 49.11
C TYR A 132 16.59 -9.74 50.48
N LYS A 133 15.77 -8.69 50.53
CA LYS A 133 15.12 -8.22 51.75
C LYS A 133 14.18 -9.29 52.34
N HIS A 134 13.33 -9.93 51.53
CA HIS A 134 12.42 -10.97 52.01
C HIS A 134 13.13 -12.25 52.43
N THR A 135 14.25 -12.61 51.80
CA THR A 135 14.97 -13.86 52.10
C THR A 135 16.00 -13.70 53.21
N ARG A 136 16.65 -12.52 53.34
CA ARG A 136 17.73 -12.30 54.33
C ARG A 136 17.35 -11.45 55.54
N LEU A 137 16.40 -10.51 55.42
CA LEU A 137 15.97 -9.65 56.53
C LEU A 137 14.72 -10.17 57.26
N VAL A 138 13.93 -11.07 56.65
CA VAL A 138 12.84 -11.76 57.34
C VAL A 138 13.37 -13.05 57.95
N LYS A 139 13.66 -13.01 59.25
CA LYS A 139 14.19 -14.12 60.06
C LYS A 139 13.20 -15.29 60.28
N LYS A 140 12.03 -15.31 59.59
CA LYS A 140 11.08 -16.44 59.57
C LYS A 140 10.40 -16.55 58.21
N PRO A 141 10.71 -17.57 57.38
CA PRO A 141 9.87 -17.89 56.24
C PRO A 141 8.54 -18.43 56.77
N ASP A 142 7.47 -17.66 56.60
CA ASP A 142 6.13 -18.12 56.97
C ASP A 142 5.64 -19.14 55.94
N GLN A 143 5.92 -20.42 56.21
CA GLN A 143 5.55 -21.57 55.36
C GLN A 143 4.04 -21.66 55.11
N GLY A 144 3.22 -20.92 55.85
CA GLY A 144 1.76 -20.84 55.66
C GLY A 144 1.34 -20.22 54.33
N ARG A 145 2.08 -19.22 53.80
CA ARG A 145 1.70 -18.56 52.54
C ARG A 145 2.01 -19.38 51.29
N VAL A 146 3.10 -20.16 51.30
CA VAL A 146 3.49 -21.03 50.18
C VAL A 146 2.48 -22.18 50.01
N ARG A 147 2.00 -22.76 51.13
CA ARG A 147 0.94 -23.78 51.11
C ARG A 147 -0.41 -23.24 50.63
N LYS A 148 -0.74 -21.96 50.88
CA LYS A 148 -1.98 -21.34 50.36
C LYS A 148 -1.95 -21.17 48.85
N HIS A 149 -0.80 -20.79 48.27
CA HIS A 149 -0.65 -20.66 46.82
C HIS A 149 -0.65 -22.00 46.08
N GLN A 150 -0.05 -23.05 46.65
CA GLN A 150 -0.12 -24.40 46.06
C GLN A 150 -1.53 -25.00 46.08
N ARG A 151 -2.35 -24.69 47.10
CA ARG A 151 -3.75 -25.15 47.14
C ARG A 151 -4.64 -24.43 46.12
N LEU A 152 -4.47 -23.13 45.93
CA LEU A 152 -5.27 -22.38 44.94
C LEU A 152 -5.02 -22.85 43.50
N ARG A 153 -3.78 -23.21 43.17
CA ARG A 153 -3.42 -23.72 41.84
C ARG A 153 -3.93 -25.15 41.56
N SER A 154 -4.30 -25.92 42.59
CA SER A 154 -4.84 -27.28 42.44
C SER A 154 -6.36 -27.33 42.37
N SER A 155 -7.05 -26.23 42.68
CA SER A 155 -8.51 -26.09 42.57
C SER A 155 -8.98 -25.45 41.26
N GLU A 156 -8.04 -25.01 40.43
CA GLU A 156 -8.27 -24.41 39.10
C GLU A 156 -7.97 -25.39 37.94
N VAL A 157 -7.67 -26.66 38.26
CA VAL A 157 -7.48 -27.76 37.30
C VAL A 157 -8.58 -28.79 37.50
#